data_AF-A0A4R4SKQ4-F1
#
_entry.id   AF-A0A4R4SKQ4-F1
#
_cell.length_a   1.000
_cell.length_b   1.000
_cell.length_c   1.000
_cell.angle_alpha   90.00
_cell.angle_beta   90.00
_cell.angle_gamma   90.00
#
_symmetry.space_group_name_H-M   'P 1'
#
loop_
_entity.id
_entity.type
_entity.pdbx_description
1 polymer ?
#
loop_
_entity_poly.entity_id
_entity_poly.type
_entity_poly.pdbx_seq_one_letter_code
_entity_poly.pdbx_strand_id
1 'polypeptide(L)'
;MGPKTVSLRRIELTDWRDVHSWACLPEACRFQPWGPNTEEQTRAFVLSAVEGWAHRPQRRFAFVARYGGAVVGMGELRVRSVEHRQGELAYVVHPKLFSILEDEWRSLSSPPPAEAAAFGAGRVRAGRWP
;
A
#
# COMPACT_ATOMS: atom_id res chain seq x y z
N MET A 1 -8.72 24.62 -8.92
CA MET A 1 -7.84 23.44 -8.87
C MET A 1 -8.63 22.26 -9.41
N GLY A 2 -8.10 21.54 -10.41
CA GLY A 2 -8.77 20.34 -10.94
C GLY A 2 -8.84 19.22 -9.88
N PRO A 3 -9.72 18.22 -10.05
CA PRO A 3 -9.85 17.13 -9.10
C PRO A 3 -8.49 16.45 -8.92
N LYS A 4 -8.01 16.40 -7.67
CA LYS A 4 -6.77 15.71 -7.33
C LYS A 4 -7.07 14.20 -7.37
N THR A 5 -6.89 13.58 -8.53
CA THR A 5 -7.20 12.16 -8.76
C THR A 5 -6.07 11.25 -8.29
N VAL A 6 -6.40 10.15 -7.62
CA VAL A 6 -5.45 9.08 -7.30
C VAL A 6 -5.35 8.13 -8.51
N SER A 7 -4.13 7.81 -8.94
CA SER A 7 -3.86 6.85 -10.00
C SER A 7 -3.09 5.64 -9.48
N LEU A 8 -3.38 4.44 -10.00
CA LEU A 8 -2.61 3.22 -9.73
C LEU A 8 -1.71 2.90 -10.91
N ARG A 9 -0.44 2.56 -10.65
CA ARG A 9 0.46 2.00 -11.67
C ARG A 9 1.21 0.79 -11.13
N ARG A 10 1.74 -0.04 -12.03
CA ARG A 10 2.61 -1.16 -11.65
C ARG A 10 3.78 -0.65 -10.84
N ILE A 11 4.16 -1.40 -9.81
CA ILE A 11 5.40 -1.16 -9.09
C ILE A 11 6.59 -1.31 -10.04
N GLU A 12 7.58 -0.45 -9.88
CA GLU A 12 8.84 -0.45 -10.61
C GLU A 12 10.00 -0.51 -9.62
N LEU A 13 11.19 -0.97 -10.06
CA LEU A 13 12.36 -1.08 -9.20
C LEU A 13 12.74 0.25 -8.56
N THR A 14 12.49 1.38 -9.24
CA THR A 14 12.78 2.73 -8.76
C THR A 14 11.89 3.17 -7.59
N ASP A 15 10.78 2.49 -7.35
CA ASP A 15 9.83 2.85 -6.26
C ASP A 15 10.35 2.46 -4.88
N TRP A 16 11.48 1.77 -4.78
CA TRP A 16 11.96 1.25 -3.50
C TRP A 16 12.18 2.31 -2.43
N ARG A 17 12.57 3.53 -2.80
CA ARG A 17 12.77 4.65 -1.87
C ARG A 17 11.45 5.13 -1.29
N ASP A 18 10.45 5.26 -2.16
CA ASP A 18 9.10 5.63 -1.73
C ASP A 18 8.55 4.54 -0.81
N VAL A 19 8.64 3.27 -1.20
CA VAL A 19 8.21 2.14 -0.36
C VAL A 19 8.93 2.11 0.98
N HIS A 20 10.24 2.39 0.99
CA HIS A 20 11.04 2.39 2.21
C HIS A 20 10.62 3.50 3.17
N SER A 21 10.17 4.66 2.66
CA SER A 21 9.79 5.82 3.47
C SER A 21 8.70 5.55 4.50
N TRP A 22 7.86 4.53 4.29
CA TRP A 22 6.92 4.03 5.29
C TRP A 22 7.27 2.63 5.79
N ALA A 23 7.90 1.77 4.99
CA ALA A 23 8.24 0.41 5.42
C ALA A 23 9.30 0.34 6.52
N CYS A 24 10.11 1.40 6.69
CA CYS A 24 11.05 1.52 7.80
C CYS A 24 10.43 2.06 9.10
N LEU A 25 9.17 2.52 9.07
CA LEU A 25 8.52 3.13 10.22
C LEU A 25 7.93 2.07 11.15
N PRO A 26 8.31 2.02 12.44
CA PRO A 26 7.72 1.10 13.41
C PRO A 26 6.19 1.20 13.49
N GLU A 27 5.63 2.39 13.29
CA GLU A 27 4.20 2.65 13.30
C GLU A 27 3.48 1.94 12.15
N ALA A 28 4.10 1.91 10.96
CA ALA A 28 3.56 1.19 9.80
C ALA A 28 3.64 -0.34 9.98
N CYS A 29 4.61 -0.80 10.78
CA CYS A 29 4.87 -2.21 11.03
C CYS A 29 4.01 -2.80 12.17
N ARG A 30 3.38 -1.95 12.99
CA ARG A 30 2.65 -2.35 14.21
C ARG A 30 1.60 -3.44 14.00
N PHE A 31 0.93 -3.43 12.85
CA PHE A 31 -0.12 -4.40 12.50
C PHE A 31 0.28 -5.32 11.34
N GLN A 32 1.56 -5.31 10.98
CA GLN A 32 2.06 -6.05 9.84
C GLN A 32 2.90 -7.25 10.28
N PRO A 33 2.90 -8.34 9.49
CA PRO A 33 3.72 -9.51 9.79
C PRO A 33 5.21 -9.29 9.51
N TRP A 34 5.61 -8.08 9.16
CA TRP A 34 6.98 -7.66 8.86
C TRP A 34 7.37 -6.51 9.78
N GLY A 35 8.62 -6.49 10.22
CA GLY A 35 9.17 -5.43 11.06
C GLY A 35 9.58 -4.21 10.26
N PRO A 36 10.12 -3.16 10.92
CA PRO A 36 10.76 -2.06 10.22
C PRO A 36 11.78 -2.61 9.23
N ASN A 37 11.48 -2.47 7.94
CA ASN A 37 12.32 -3.04 6.91
C ASN A 37 13.61 -2.22 6.82
N THR A 38 14.75 -2.88 6.64
CA THR A 38 15.97 -2.24 6.14
C THR A 38 15.81 -1.86 4.67
N GLU A 39 16.74 -1.07 4.13
CA GLU A 39 16.75 -0.75 2.70
C GLU A 39 16.84 -2.01 1.85
N GLU A 40 17.69 -2.96 2.24
CA GLU A 40 17.91 -4.23 1.55
C GLU A 40 16.62 -5.07 1.52
N GLN A 41 15.94 -5.18 2.67
CA GLN A 41 14.66 -5.87 2.77
C GLN A 41 13.60 -5.22 1.87
N THR A 42 13.60 -3.88 1.80
CA THR A 42 12.67 -3.14 0.95
C THR A 42 12.97 -3.33 -0.53
N ARG A 43 14.24 -3.26 -0.93
CA ARG A 43 14.68 -3.52 -2.31
C ARG A 43 14.36 -4.95 -2.73
N ALA A 44 14.57 -5.93 -1.85
CA ALA A 44 14.22 -7.33 -2.10
C ALA A 44 12.71 -7.52 -2.27
N PHE A 45 11.90 -6.84 -1.44
CA PHE A 45 10.44 -6.85 -1.58
C PHE A 45 9.99 -6.27 -2.93
N VAL A 46 10.53 -5.10 -3.32
CA VAL A 46 10.20 -4.41 -4.57
C VAL A 46 10.61 -5.26 -5.77
N LEU A 47 11.81 -5.83 -5.77
CA LEU A 47 12.29 -6.74 -6.82
C LEU A 47 11.33 -7.91 -6.99
N SER A 48 11.00 -8.60 -5.91
CA SER A 48 10.08 -9.74 -5.92
C SER A 48 8.67 -9.33 -6.39
N ALA A 49 8.23 -8.10 -6.10
CA ALA A 49 6.94 -7.57 -6.55
C ALA A 49 6.93 -7.28 -8.06
N VAL A 50 8.03 -6.74 -8.61
CA VAL A 50 8.23 -6.54 -10.04
C VAL A 50 8.28 -7.88 -10.78
N GLU A 51 9.07 -8.84 -10.30
CA GLU A 51 9.14 -10.20 -10.85
C GLU A 51 7.78 -10.91 -10.84
N GLY A 52 6.93 -10.59 -9.85
CA GLY A 52 5.53 -10.99 -9.77
C GLY A 52 4.75 -10.83 -11.08
N TRP A 53 5.03 -9.77 -11.85
CA TRP A 53 4.39 -9.47 -13.13
C TRP A 53 4.87 -10.36 -14.30
N ALA A 54 6.09 -10.91 -14.21
CA ALA A 54 6.66 -11.77 -15.24
C ALA A 54 6.21 -13.24 -15.13
N HIS A 55 5.78 -13.69 -13.94
CA HIS A 55 5.37 -15.07 -13.72
C HIS A 55 4.18 -15.52 -14.59
N ARG A 56 4.17 -16.80 -14.97
CA ARG A 56 3.09 -17.45 -15.71
C ARG A 56 2.70 -18.78 -15.03
N PRO A 57 1.43 -18.97 -14.63
CA PRO A 57 0.36 -17.97 -14.61
C PRO A 57 0.68 -16.83 -13.63
N GLN A 58 0.30 -15.60 -13.98
CA GLN A 58 0.53 -14.46 -13.11
C GLN A 58 -0.40 -14.54 -11.89
N ARG A 59 0.19 -14.57 -10.68
CA ARG A 59 -0.55 -14.69 -9.41
C ARG A 59 -0.32 -13.53 -8.45
N ARG A 60 0.53 -12.57 -8.80
CA ARG A 60 0.88 -11.42 -7.97
C ARG A 60 0.76 -10.15 -8.80
N PHE A 61 0.01 -9.19 -8.28
CA PHE A 61 -0.24 -7.91 -8.94
C PHE A 61 0.02 -6.81 -7.93
N ALA A 62 1.22 -6.23 -7.98
CA ALA A 62 1.63 -5.15 -7.09
C ALA A 62 1.57 -3.81 -7.81
N PHE A 63 0.94 -2.84 -7.17
CA PHE A 63 0.70 -1.49 -7.66
C PHE A 63 1.11 -0.46 -6.63
N VAL A 64 1.58 0.70 -7.09
CA VAL A 64 1.74 1.90 -6.27
C VAL A 64 0.60 2.88 -6.54
N ALA A 65 0.10 3.50 -5.47
CA ALA A 65 -0.87 4.59 -5.55
C ALA A 65 -0.12 5.92 -5.66
N ARG A 66 -0.54 6.76 -6.60
CA ARG A 66 0.05 8.07 -6.84
C ARG A 66 -0.98 9.18 -6.71
N TYR A 67 -0.55 10.27 -6.09
CA TYR A 67 -1.33 11.49 -5.91
C TYR A 67 -0.41 12.69 -6.04
N GLY A 68 -0.77 13.66 -6.89
CA GLY A 68 0.07 14.84 -7.12
C GLY A 68 1.49 14.52 -7.62
N GLY A 69 1.67 13.39 -8.32
CA GLY A 69 2.97 12.93 -8.78
C GLY A 69 3.81 12.17 -7.75
N ALA A 70 3.43 12.16 -6.47
CA ALA A 70 4.10 11.40 -5.42
C ALA A 70 3.48 10.00 -5.25
N VAL A 71 4.29 9.02 -4.84
CA VAL A 71 3.77 7.72 -4.38
C VAL A 71 3.27 7.88 -2.95
N VAL A 72 2.01 7.49 -2.73
CA VAL A 72 1.28 7.71 -1.47
C VAL A 72 0.80 6.42 -0.83
N GLY A 73 1.16 5.29 -1.41
CA GLY A 73 0.82 3.96 -0.90
C GLY A 73 1.05 2.87 -1.93
N MET A 74 0.66 1.67 -1.55
CA MET A 74 0.80 0.45 -2.34
C MET A 74 -0.39 -0.47 -2.13
N GLY A 75 -0.76 -1.20 -3.18
CA GLY A 75 -1.72 -2.30 -3.12
C GLY A 75 -1.17 -3.54 -3.81
N GLU A 76 -1.48 -4.71 -3.28
CA GLU A 76 -1.08 -5.99 -3.83
C GLU A 76 -2.22 -7.00 -3.81
N LEU A 77 -2.53 -7.55 -4.98
CA LEU A 77 -3.41 -8.71 -5.11
C LEU A 77 -2.57 -9.98 -5.29
N ARG A 78 -2.78 -10.97 -4.44
CA ARG A 78 -2.22 -12.32 -4.59
C ARG A 78 -3.32 -13.34 -4.82
N VAL A 79 -3.26 -14.06 -5.92
CA VAL A 79 -4.12 -15.21 -6.20
C VAL A 79 -3.55 -16.43 -5.48
N ARG A 80 -4.28 -16.95 -4.50
CA ARG A 80 -3.87 -18.11 -3.68
C ARG A 80 -4.31 -19.42 -4.32
N SER A 81 -5.55 -19.47 -4.78
CA SER A 81 -6.09 -20.60 -5.53
C SER A 81 -7.04 -20.11 -6.61
N VAL A 82 -6.73 -20.43 -7.86
CA VAL A 82 -7.64 -20.17 -8.99
C VAL A 82 -8.86 -21.09 -8.90
N GLU A 83 -8.64 -22.37 -8.57
CA GLU A 83 -9.67 -23.39 -8.43
C GLU A 83 -10.72 -23.01 -7.38
N HIS A 84 -10.28 -22.47 -6.24
CA HIS A 84 -11.18 -22.08 -5.15
C HIS A 84 -11.57 -20.59 -5.18
N ARG A 85 -11.18 -19.84 -6.23
CA ARG A 85 -11.40 -18.39 -6.37
C ARG A 85 -10.96 -17.59 -5.13
N GLN A 86 -9.79 -17.94 -4.59
CA GLN A 86 -9.25 -17.32 -3.39
C GLN A 86 -8.13 -16.34 -3.73
N GLY A 87 -8.29 -15.13 -3.21
CA GLY A 87 -7.32 -14.06 -3.35
C GLY A 87 -7.10 -13.33 -2.02
N GLU A 88 -5.94 -12.70 -1.93
CA GLU A 88 -5.58 -11.82 -0.84
C GLU A 88 -5.31 -10.43 -1.41
N LEU A 89 -6.02 -9.42 -0.89
CA LEU A 89 -5.73 -8.03 -1.15
C LEU A 89 -5.02 -7.44 0.08
N ALA A 90 -3.80 -6.98 -0.12
CA ALA A 90 -3.04 -6.22 0.87
C ALA A 90 -2.91 -4.78 0.37
N TYR A 91 -3.01 -3.80 1.25
CA TYR A 91 -2.71 -2.41 0.91
C TYR A 91 -1.99 -1.72 2.07
N VAL A 92 -1.24 -0.67 1.75
CA VAL A 92 -0.60 0.24 2.68
C VAL A 92 -0.81 1.66 2.16
N VAL A 93 -1.32 2.55 2.99
CA VAL A 93 -1.37 3.99 2.70
C VAL A 93 -0.25 4.66 3.49
N HIS A 94 0.52 5.53 2.84
CA HIS A 94 1.60 6.23 3.51
C HIS A 94 1.01 7.14 4.60
N PRO A 95 1.48 7.06 5.86
CA PRO A 95 0.96 7.88 6.96
C PRO A 95 1.07 9.40 6.73
N LYS A 96 2.01 9.89 5.90
CA LYS A 96 2.11 11.33 5.54
C LYS A 96 0.97 11.82 4.63
N LEU A 97 0.22 10.92 3.98
CA LEU A 97 -0.99 11.35 3.25
C LEU A 97 -2.10 11.73 4.23
N PHE A 98 -2.08 11.18 5.45
CA PHE A 98 -3.03 11.55 6.48
C PHE A 98 -2.88 13.02 6.84
N SER A 99 -1.67 13.54 7.05
CA SER A 99 -1.50 14.97 7.40
C SER A 99 -1.96 15.92 6.28
N ILE A 100 -1.79 15.56 5.00
CA ILE A 100 -2.26 16.40 3.87
C ILE A 100 -3.80 16.43 3.81
N LEU A 101 -4.45 15.29 4.05
CA LEU A 101 -5.91 15.23 4.13
C LEU A 101 -6.42 15.83 5.44
N GLU A 102 -5.69 15.69 6.54
CA GLU A 102 -6.00 16.21 7.87
C GLU A 102 -5.86 17.73 7.91
N ASP A 103 -4.88 18.32 7.21
CA ASP A 103 -4.77 19.79 7.06
C ASP A 103 -5.96 20.35 6.24
N GLU A 104 -6.35 19.67 5.16
CA GLU A 104 -7.56 20.04 4.39
C GLU A 104 -8.85 19.80 5.24
N TRP A 105 -8.92 18.75 6.05
CA TRP A 105 -10.10 18.39 6.85
C TRP A 105 -10.22 19.22 8.14
N ARG A 106 -9.10 19.58 8.79
CA ARG A 106 -9.03 20.55 9.90
C ARG A 106 -9.46 21.94 9.45
N SER A 107 -9.23 22.29 8.18
CA SER A 107 -9.77 23.53 7.60
C SER A 107 -11.30 23.51 7.43
N LEU A 108 -11.91 22.31 7.46
CA LEU A 108 -13.33 22.10 7.19
C LEU A 108 -14.15 21.67 8.42
N SER A 109 -13.55 21.17 9.52
CA SER A 109 -14.31 20.68 10.70
C SER A 109 -13.45 20.57 11.99
N SER A 110 -14.02 20.90 13.15
CA SER A 110 -13.41 20.74 14.50
C SER A 110 -14.39 20.00 15.44
N PRO A 111 -13.96 19.09 16.37
CA PRO A 111 -12.61 18.65 16.72
C PRO A 111 -12.28 17.19 16.26
N PRO A 112 -11.00 16.75 16.27
CA PRO A 112 -10.59 15.42 15.80
C PRO A 112 -10.73 14.31 16.86
N PRO A 113 -11.26 13.11 16.53
CA PRO A 113 -11.27 11.96 17.44
C PRO A 113 -9.90 11.29 17.54
N ALA A 114 -9.59 10.76 18.73
CA ALA A 114 -8.32 10.11 19.08
C ALA A 114 -8.00 8.79 18.33
N GLU A 115 -8.80 8.40 17.34
CA GLU A 115 -8.68 7.14 16.59
C GLU A 115 -7.87 7.25 15.28
N ALA A 116 -7.46 8.47 14.90
CA ALA A 116 -6.72 8.74 13.66
C ALA A 116 -5.36 8.02 13.52
N ALA A 117 -4.79 7.52 14.62
CA ALA A 117 -3.46 6.89 14.64
C ALA A 117 -3.44 5.39 14.27
N ALA A 118 -4.57 4.79 13.88
CA ALA A 118 -4.69 3.32 13.77
C ALA A 118 -4.83 2.75 12.34
N PHE A 119 -4.85 3.56 11.27
CA PHE A 119 -5.27 3.06 9.94
C PHE A 119 -4.21 3.13 8.84
N GLY A 120 -4.17 2.07 8.03
CA GLY A 120 -3.61 2.15 6.68
C GLY A 120 -3.13 0.85 6.08
N ALA A 121 -2.99 -0.22 6.86
CA ALA A 121 -2.53 -1.50 6.36
C ALA A 121 -3.54 -2.62 6.66
N GLY A 122 -4.21 -3.10 5.62
CA GLY A 122 -5.29 -4.09 5.71
C GLY A 122 -5.01 -5.28 4.83
N ARG A 123 -5.41 -6.47 5.29
CA ARG A 123 -5.41 -7.70 4.50
C ARG A 123 -6.83 -8.23 4.47
N VAL A 124 -7.47 -8.16 3.31
CA VAL A 124 -8.77 -8.79 3.09
C VAL A 124 -8.54 -10.12 2.40
N ARG A 125 -8.96 -11.21 3.05
CA ARG A 125 -9.09 -12.52 2.41
C ARG A 125 -10.54 -12.64 1.95
N ALA A 126 -10.75 -12.56 0.64
CA ALA A 126 -12.05 -12.87 0.08
C ALA A 126 -12.19 -14.39 -0.02
N GLY A 127 -13.10 -14.97 0.76
CA GLY A 127 -13.56 -16.34 0.61
C GLY A 127 -14.69 -16.40 -0.42
N ARG A 128 -14.67 -17.46 -1.25
CA ARG A 128 -15.69 -17.95 -2.19
C ARG A 128 -16.73 -16.89 -2.65
N TRP A 129 -16.48 -16.28 -3.81
CA TRP A 129 -17.53 -15.55 -4.54
C TRP A 129 -18.55 -16.55 -5.10
N PRO A 130 -19.87 -16.27 -5.01
CA PRO A 130 -20.91 -17.10 -5.63
C PRO A 130 -20.71 -17.27 -7.15
#